data_AF-A0A1V2RDZ9-F1
#
_entry.id   AF-A0A1V2RDZ9-F1
#
_cell.length_a   1.000
_cell.length_b   1.000
_cell.length_c   1.000
_cell.angle_alpha   90.00
_cell.angle_beta   90.00
_cell.angle_gamma   90.00
#
_symmetry.space_group_name_H-M   'P 1'
#
loop_
_entity.id
_entity.type
_entity.pdbx_description
1 polymer ?
#
loop_
_entity_poly.entity_id
_entity_poly.type
_entity_poly.pdbx_seq_one_letter_code
_entity_poly.pdbx_strand_id
1 'polypeptide(L)'
;MASLAARQRERAADAEAFTAAYRTYCRPTGEGLDGVRIAPFQLLASEGRSLAALPHDEQLALIDRVVERDPLLSTTRRLAVDTGDEASVAEGVRWWLGLTADGGEGMVVKPRAAYVRGADGRLVQPGIKCRGREYLRIVYGPEYTRPENLGRLRQRSLGHKRSLALREYALGLEALDRVAAGEPVWRVHEAVFAVLALESEPVDPRL
;
A
#
# COMPACT_ATOMS: atom_id res chain seq x y z
N MET A 1 3.98 -37.74 -24.17
CA MET A 1 3.84 -38.02 -22.72
C MET A 1 4.85 -37.24 -21.86
N ALA A 2 6.14 -37.21 -22.21
CA ALA A 2 7.17 -36.48 -21.44
C ALA A 2 6.90 -34.96 -21.30
N SER A 3 6.38 -34.31 -22.34
CA SER A 3 6.05 -32.86 -22.33
C SER A 3 4.88 -32.52 -21.38
N LEU A 4 3.86 -33.38 -21.31
CA LEU A 4 2.74 -33.20 -20.38
C LEU A 4 3.23 -33.36 -18.93
N ALA A 5 4.04 -34.38 -18.65
CA ALA A 5 4.59 -34.61 -17.32
C ALA A 5 5.47 -33.43 -16.84
N ALA A 6 6.30 -32.86 -17.72
CA ALA A 6 7.08 -31.67 -17.41
C ALA A 6 6.17 -30.47 -17.05
N ARG A 7 5.14 -30.21 -17.87
CA ARG A 7 4.17 -29.13 -17.60
C ARG A 7 3.47 -29.30 -16.25
N GLN A 8 3.06 -30.51 -15.88
CA GLN A 8 2.39 -30.73 -14.60
C GLN A 8 3.34 -30.54 -13.41
N ARG A 9 4.62 -30.89 -13.53
CA ARG A 9 5.63 -30.62 -12.48
C ARG A 9 5.82 -29.13 -12.25
N GLU A 10 5.91 -28.34 -13.31
CA GLU A 10 6.02 -26.89 -13.17
C GLU A 10 4.78 -26.27 -12.51
N ARG A 11 3.58 -26.74 -12.85
CA ARG A 11 2.33 -26.25 -12.24
C ARG A 11 2.24 -26.62 -10.75
N ALA A 12 2.73 -27.79 -10.38
CA ALA A 12 2.86 -28.18 -8.97
C ALA A 12 3.80 -27.23 -8.22
N ALA A 13 4.96 -26.93 -8.79
CA ALA A 13 5.89 -25.96 -8.21
C ALA A 13 5.30 -24.54 -8.08
N ASP A 14 4.52 -24.07 -9.06
CA ASP A 14 3.80 -22.78 -8.97
C ASP A 14 2.76 -22.77 -7.83
N ALA A 15 2.04 -23.87 -7.62
CA ALA A 15 1.06 -24.02 -6.54
C ALA A 15 1.73 -24.10 -5.16
N GLU A 16 2.89 -24.75 -5.05
CA GLU A 16 3.72 -24.77 -3.85
C GLU A 16 4.23 -23.37 -3.51
N ALA A 17 4.73 -22.62 -4.51
CA ALA A 17 5.18 -21.24 -4.32
C ALA A 17 4.04 -20.30 -3.88
N PHE A 18 2.85 -20.44 -4.47
CA PHE A 18 1.64 -19.74 -4.01
C PHE A 18 1.33 -20.06 -2.54
N THR A 19 1.41 -21.35 -2.18
CA THR A 19 1.13 -21.81 -0.83
C THR A 19 2.13 -21.26 0.18
N ALA A 20 3.41 -21.26 -0.17
CA ALA A 20 4.45 -20.63 0.63
C ALA A 20 4.20 -19.13 0.82
N ALA A 21 3.80 -18.43 -0.24
CA ALA A 21 3.55 -16.98 -0.20
C ALA A 21 2.41 -16.58 0.74
N TYR A 22 1.23 -17.22 0.69
CA TYR A 22 0.13 -16.80 1.58
C TYR A 22 0.36 -17.20 3.04
N ARG A 23 1.07 -18.32 3.29
CA ARG A 23 1.32 -18.82 4.66
C ARG A 23 2.12 -17.84 5.51
N THR A 24 2.98 -17.01 4.93
CA THR A 24 3.75 -16.01 5.68
C THR A 24 2.85 -14.96 6.36
N TYR A 25 1.63 -14.76 5.85
CA TYR A 25 0.62 -13.85 6.37
C TYR A 25 -0.38 -14.51 7.32
N CYS A 26 -0.30 -15.82 7.53
CA CYS A 26 -1.18 -16.55 8.43
C CYS A 26 -0.42 -16.95 9.70
N ARG A 27 -0.66 -16.25 10.81
CA ARG A 27 -0.10 -16.58 12.11
C ARG A 27 -1.21 -16.60 13.17
N PRO A 28 -1.21 -17.56 14.11
CA PRO A 28 -2.09 -17.49 15.27
C PRO A 28 -1.84 -16.20 16.04
N THR A 29 -2.90 -15.54 16.50
CA THR A 29 -2.81 -14.31 17.29
C THR A 29 -2.48 -14.57 18.77
N GLY A 30 -2.47 -15.83 19.21
CA GLY A 30 -2.30 -16.20 20.62
C GLY A 30 -3.55 -15.89 21.45
N GLU A 31 -3.39 -15.87 22.78
CA GLU A 31 -4.40 -15.35 23.69
C GLU A 31 -4.35 -13.81 23.67
N GLY A 32 -5.51 -13.15 23.58
CA GLY A 32 -5.56 -11.68 23.53
C GLY A 32 -4.87 -11.07 22.31
N LEU A 33 -3.89 -10.19 22.54
CA LEU A 33 -3.23 -9.37 21.50
C LEU A 33 -1.76 -9.74 21.25
N ASP A 34 -1.26 -10.84 21.82
CA ASP A 34 0.18 -11.17 21.81
C ASP A 34 0.76 -11.33 20.39
N GLY A 35 -0.02 -11.87 19.46
CA GLY A 35 0.35 -12.01 18.04
C GLY A 35 -0.04 -10.80 17.18
N VAL A 36 -0.61 -9.74 17.76
CA VAL A 36 -1.04 -8.53 17.05
C VAL A 36 0.08 -7.50 17.08
N ARG A 37 0.30 -6.85 15.93
CA ARG A 37 1.24 -5.74 15.77
C ARG A 37 0.56 -4.62 14.99
N ILE A 38 0.66 -3.40 15.47
CA ILE A 38 0.10 -2.22 14.80
C ILE A 38 1.25 -1.38 14.26
N ALA A 39 1.26 -1.14 12.94
CA ALA A 39 2.27 -0.33 12.28
C ALA A 39 1.65 1.00 11.79
N PRO A 40 1.57 2.03 12.65
CA PRO A 40 1.09 3.34 12.24
C PRO A 40 2.01 3.94 11.17
N PHE A 41 1.42 4.55 10.14
CA PHE A 41 2.16 5.18 9.05
C PHE A 41 1.72 6.63 8.75
N GLN A 42 0.63 7.10 9.36
CA GLN A 42 0.17 8.49 9.31
C GLN A 42 -0.49 8.90 10.63
N LEU A 43 -0.30 10.15 11.02
CA LEU A 43 -1.09 10.83 12.04
C LEU A 43 -2.04 11.76 11.29
N LEU A 44 -3.35 11.51 11.40
CA LEU A 44 -4.33 12.19 10.55
C LEU A 44 -4.81 13.52 11.14
N ALA A 45 -5.04 13.57 12.45
CA ALA A 45 -5.49 14.78 13.15
C ALA A 45 -5.09 14.75 14.63
N SER A 46 -5.11 15.93 15.25
CA SER A 46 -5.10 16.15 16.70
C SER A 46 -6.23 17.13 17.06
N GLU A 47 -6.43 17.40 18.35
CA GLU A 47 -7.40 18.40 18.80
C GLU A 47 -7.23 19.72 18.04
N GLY A 48 -8.30 20.19 17.39
CA GLY A 48 -8.35 21.43 16.62
C GLY A 48 -7.44 21.49 15.37
N ARG A 49 -6.86 20.37 14.90
CA ARG A 49 -5.89 20.40 13.80
C ARG A 49 -5.87 19.14 12.93
N SER A 50 -6.03 19.34 11.63
CA SER A 50 -5.69 18.35 10.61
C SER A 50 -4.16 18.28 10.45
N LEU A 51 -3.62 17.07 10.50
CA LEU A 51 -2.18 16.79 10.35
C LEU A 51 -1.83 16.29 8.96
N ALA A 52 -2.83 16.19 8.06
CA ALA A 52 -2.63 15.65 6.72
C ALA A 52 -1.71 16.52 5.83
N ALA A 53 -1.51 17.79 6.18
CA ALA A 53 -0.55 18.69 5.52
C ALA A 53 0.91 18.50 5.98
N LEU A 54 1.16 17.72 7.04
CA LEU A 54 2.53 17.47 7.50
C LEU A 54 3.29 16.60 6.48
N PRO A 55 4.54 16.95 6.13
CA PRO A 55 5.41 16.10 5.33
C PRO A 55 5.55 14.69 5.91
N HIS A 56 5.68 13.70 5.03
CA HIS A 56 5.63 12.29 5.41
C HIS A 56 6.78 11.89 6.35
N ASP A 57 7.97 12.44 6.15
CA ASP A 57 9.12 12.22 7.03
C ASP A 57 8.92 12.81 8.42
N GLU A 58 8.31 13.99 8.53
CA GLU A 58 7.91 14.55 9.82
C GLU A 58 6.86 13.66 10.49
N GLN A 59 5.83 13.19 9.78
CA GLN A 59 4.85 12.27 10.34
C GLN A 59 5.50 10.98 10.88
N LEU A 60 6.43 10.41 10.12
CA LEU A 60 7.12 9.18 10.51
C LEU A 60 8.03 9.40 11.73
N ALA A 61 8.69 10.56 11.84
CA ALA A 61 9.46 10.93 13.03
C ALA A 61 8.56 11.11 14.27
N LEU A 62 7.37 11.70 14.10
CA LEU A 62 6.39 11.78 15.20
C LEU A 62 5.94 10.37 15.63
N ILE A 63 5.66 9.49 14.66
CA ILE A 63 5.23 8.11 14.90
C ILE A 63 6.29 7.29 15.62
N ASP A 64 7.57 7.39 15.25
CA ASP A 64 8.63 6.64 15.92
C ASP A 64 8.65 6.91 17.43
N ARG A 65 8.48 8.18 17.82
CA ARG A 65 8.41 8.56 19.24
C ARG A 65 7.21 7.96 19.97
N VAL A 66 6.11 7.70 19.26
CA VAL A 66 4.93 7.01 19.82
C VAL A 66 5.20 5.51 19.93
N VAL A 67 5.81 4.91 18.90
CA VAL A 67 6.18 3.48 18.89
C VAL A 67 7.12 3.13 20.05
N GLU A 68 8.07 4.01 20.39
CA GLU A 68 8.96 3.83 21.54
C GLU A 68 8.24 3.70 22.89
N ARG A 69 6.96 4.08 22.98
CA ARG A 69 6.19 4.10 24.22
C ARG A 69 5.21 2.94 24.36
N ASP A 70 4.97 2.16 23.32
CA ASP A 70 3.97 1.09 23.34
C ASP A 70 4.47 -0.15 22.57
N PRO A 71 4.68 -1.30 23.24
CA PRO A 71 5.18 -2.52 22.61
C PRO A 71 4.21 -3.14 21.58
N LEU A 72 2.92 -2.76 21.58
CA LEU A 72 1.96 -3.17 20.55
C LEU A 72 2.27 -2.52 19.19
N LEU A 73 2.92 -1.35 19.23
CA LEU A 73 3.25 -0.58 18.04
C LEU A 73 4.57 -1.05 17.43
N SER A 74 4.73 -0.85 16.13
CA SER A 74 5.94 -1.22 15.41
C SER A 74 6.29 -0.22 14.33
N THR A 75 7.57 0.09 14.20
CA THR A 75 8.06 1.00 13.17
C THR A 75 7.88 0.40 11.78
N THR A 76 7.40 1.20 10.84
CA THR A 76 7.42 0.83 9.41
C THR A 76 8.83 1.01 8.85
N ARG A 77 9.46 -0.09 8.41
CA ARG A 77 10.71 -0.05 7.63
C ARG A 77 10.53 0.87 6.42
N ARG A 78 11.52 1.74 6.16
CA ARG A 78 11.44 2.77 5.12
C ARG A 78 12.82 3.15 4.60
N LEU A 79 12.83 3.75 3.42
CA LEU A 79 14.02 4.30 2.77
C LEU A 79 13.61 5.56 2.01
N ALA A 80 14.36 6.65 2.19
CA ALA A 80 14.20 7.85 1.38
C ALA A 80 14.92 7.64 0.05
N VAL A 81 14.28 8.03 -1.06
CA VAL A 81 14.82 7.89 -2.40
C VAL A 81 14.71 9.23 -3.11
N ASP A 82 15.84 9.74 -3.60
CA ASP A 82 15.86 10.86 -4.53
C ASP A 82 15.68 10.34 -5.95
N THR A 83 14.57 10.67 -6.60
CA THR A 83 14.28 10.18 -7.96
C THR A 83 15.07 10.91 -9.05
N GLY A 84 15.82 11.97 -8.70
CA GLY A 84 16.77 12.64 -9.59
C GLY A 84 18.18 12.05 -9.55
N ASP A 85 18.48 11.18 -8.58
CA ASP A 85 19.77 10.52 -8.42
C ASP A 85 19.68 9.03 -8.75
N GLU A 86 20.38 8.61 -9.82
CA GLU A 86 20.41 7.21 -10.26
C GLU A 86 20.98 6.26 -9.20
N ALA A 87 21.93 6.71 -8.38
CA ALA A 87 22.51 5.90 -7.32
C ALA A 87 21.49 5.64 -6.20
N SER A 88 20.77 6.68 -5.76
CA SER A 88 19.66 6.58 -4.80
C SER A 88 18.53 5.68 -5.31
N VAL A 89 18.15 5.80 -6.59
CA VAL A 89 17.15 4.91 -7.21
C VAL A 89 17.63 3.46 -7.19
N ALA A 90 18.88 3.19 -7.56
CA ALA A 90 19.44 1.85 -7.55
C ALA A 90 19.47 1.25 -6.12
N GLU A 91 19.74 2.07 -5.10
CA GLU A 91 19.62 1.66 -3.70
C GLU A 91 18.18 1.31 -3.32
N GLY A 92 17.22 2.16 -3.69
CA GLY A 92 15.79 1.89 -3.50
C GLY A 92 15.34 0.56 -4.09
N VAL A 93 15.79 0.25 -5.31
CA VAL A 93 15.51 -1.04 -5.98
C VAL A 93 16.14 -2.19 -5.21
N ARG A 94 17.41 -2.10 -4.80
CA ARG A 94 18.08 -3.16 -4.03
C ARG A 94 17.38 -3.42 -2.69
N TRP A 95 17.01 -2.35 -1.98
CA TRP A 95 16.28 -2.45 -0.72
C TRP A 95 14.93 -3.16 -0.89
N TRP A 96 14.17 -2.80 -1.93
CA TRP A 96 12.88 -3.45 -2.23
C TRP A 96 13.03 -4.92 -2.63
N LEU A 97 14.06 -5.25 -3.42
CA LEU A 97 14.38 -6.63 -3.78
C LEU A 97 14.72 -7.47 -2.53
N GLY A 98 15.51 -6.93 -1.60
CA GLY A 98 15.79 -7.59 -0.32
C GLY A 98 14.54 -7.80 0.52
N LEU A 99 13.75 -6.74 0.73
CA LEU A 99 12.49 -6.81 1.50
C LEU A 99 11.52 -7.88 0.97
N THR A 100 11.38 -7.96 -0.35
CA THR A 100 10.45 -8.91 -0.98
C THR A 100 11.01 -10.33 -1.07
N ALA A 101 12.34 -10.49 -1.14
CA ALA A 101 13.00 -11.79 -1.03
C ALA A 101 12.82 -12.40 0.38
N ASP A 102 12.79 -11.56 1.41
CA ASP A 102 12.54 -11.96 2.80
C ASP A 102 11.06 -12.26 3.12
N GLY A 103 10.19 -12.28 2.09
CA GLY A 103 8.77 -12.58 2.23
C GLY A 103 7.86 -11.36 2.50
N GLY A 104 8.40 -10.13 2.40
CA GLY A 104 7.60 -8.92 2.46
C GLY A 104 6.68 -8.75 1.25
N GLU A 105 5.53 -8.10 1.45
CA GLU A 105 4.55 -7.86 0.37
C GLU A 105 5.14 -6.97 -0.73
N GLY A 106 5.93 -5.97 -0.35
CA GLY A 106 6.41 -4.91 -1.22
C GLY A 106 6.51 -3.58 -0.47
N MET A 107 6.33 -2.48 -1.20
CA MET A 107 6.40 -1.14 -0.64
C MET A 107 5.26 -0.24 -1.12
N VAL A 108 5.03 0.84 -0.39
CA VAL A 108 4.22 1.98 -0.83
C VAL A 108 5.15 3.17 -1.02
N VAL A 109 5.26 3.67 -2.24
CA VAL A 109 6.05 4.86 -2.58
C VAL A 109 5.17 6.08 -2.40
N LYS A 110 5.61 7.03 -1.58
CA LYS A 110 4.87 8.26 -1.28
C LYS A 110 5.74 9.48 -1.56
N PRO A 111 5.16 10.61 -2.04
CA PRO A 111 5.87 11.88 -2.04
C PRO A 111 6.29 12.26 -0.61
N ARG A 112 7.46 12.88 -0.45
CA ARG A 112 7.91 13.37 0.85
C ARG A 112 7.00 14.49 1.37
N ALA A 113 6.67 15.47 0.53
CA ALA A 113 5.75 16.54 0.90
C ALA A 113 4.29 16.06 0.84
N ALA A 114 3.43 16.66 1.67
CA ALA A 114 1.99 16.50 1.55
C ALA A 114 1.44 17.29 0.35
N TYR A 115 0.29 16.85 -0.18
CA TYR A 115 -0.49 17.57 -1.21
C TYR A 115 0.27 18.00 -2.46
N VAL A 116 1.24 17.18 -2.89
CA VAL A 116 2.04 17.50 -4.07
C VAL A 116 1.12 17.61 -5.30
N ARG A 117 1.32 18.68 -6.07
CA ARG A 117 0.67 18.88 -7.36
C ARG A 117 1.71 18.75 -8.48
N GLY A 118 1.32 18.12 -9.57
CA GLY A 118 2.13 18.04 -10.78
C GLY A 118 2.21 19.38 -11.52
N ALA A 119 3.01 19.41 -12.58
CA ALA A 119 3.12 20.60 -13.45
C ALA A 119 1.80 21.01 -14.12
N ASP A 120 0.84 20.09 -14.23
CA ASP A 120 -0.51 20.32 -14.73
C ASP A 120 -1.50 20.83 -13.64
N GLY A 121 -1.00 21.11 -12.42
CA GLY A 121 -1.79 21.57 -11.28
C GLY A 121 -2.64 20.49 -10.61
N ARG A 122 -2.63 19.26 -11.13
CA ARG A 122 -3.40 18.14 -10.57
C ARG A 122 -2.68 17.52 -9.38
N LEU A 123 -3.46 16.99 -8.44
CA LEU A 123 -2.93 16.29 -7.29
C LEU A 123 -2.24 14.99 -7.74
N VAL A 124 -1.02 14.76 -7.26
CA VAL A 124 -0.32 13.50 -7.52
C VAL A 124 -0.86 12.40 -6.61
N GLN A 125 -0.65 11.15 -6.99
CA GLN A 125 -1.06 10.01 -6.17
C GLN A 125 -0.39 10.08 -4.79
N PRO A 126 -1.15 9.99 -3.68
CA PRO A 126 -0.59 10.10 -2.32
C PRO A 126 0.24 8.87 -1.92
N GLY A 127 0.05 7.75 -2.62
CA GLY A 127 0.85 6.55 -2.46
C GLY A 127 0.68 5.61 -3.65
N ILE A 128 1.78 4.98 -4.08
CA ILE A 128 1.79 3.99 -5.15
C ILE A 128 2.31 2.67 -4.59
N LYS A 129 1.47 1.63 -4.65
CA LYS A 129 1.84 0.27 -4.24
C LYS A 129 2.75 -0.40 -5.29
N CYS A 130 3.87 -0.96 -4.84
CA CYS A 130 4.79 -1.76 -5.63
C CYS A 130 5.03 -3.10 -4.92
N ARG A 131 4.32 -4.14 -5.39
CA ARG A 131 4.24 -5.46 -4.75
C ARG A 131 5.26 -6.44 -5.33
N GLY A 132 5.87 -7.25 -4.48
CA GLY A 132 6.86 -8.26 -4.80
C GLY A 132 6.30 -9.38 -5.67
N ARG A 133 7.21 -10.04 -6.40
CA ARG A 133 6.86 -11.12 -7.32
C ARG A 133 6.11 -12.27 -6.63
N GLU A 134 6.64 -12.80 -5.53
CA GLU A 134 6.03 -13.96 -4.88
C GLU A 134 4.68 -13.61 -4.23
N TYR A 135 4.55 -12.41 -3.64
CA TYR A 135 3.27 -11.91 -3.11
C TYR A 135 2.19 -11.85 -4.20
N LEU A 136 2.55 -11.40 -5.41
CA LEU A 136 1.60 -11.26 -6.51
C LEU A 136 1.00 -12.60 -6.98
N ARG A 137 1.53 -13.76 -6.55
CA ARG A 137 0.85 -15.05 -6.74
C ARG A 137 -0.49 -15.11 -6.01
N ILE A 138 -0.58 -14.49 -4.83
CA ILE A 138 -1.81 -14.41 -4.03
C ILE A 138 -2.89 -13.61 -4.80
N VAL A 139 -2.46 -12.60 -5.56
CA VAL A 139 -3.35 -11.67 -6.27
C VAL A 139 -3.73 -12.17 -7.67
N TYR A 140 -2.75 -12.62 -8.45
CA TYR A 140 -2.93 -12.99 -9.86
C TYR A 140 -2.99 -14.49 -10.12
N GLY A 141 -2.84 -15.31 -9.07
CA GLY A 141 -2.86 -16.77 -9.12
C GLY A 141 -1.47 -17.40 -9.20
N PRO A 142 -1.36 -18.72 -8.92
CA PRO A 142 -0.08 -19.42 -8.80
C PRO A 142 0.78 -19.35 -10.06
N GLU A 143 0.15 -19.46 -11.24
CA GLU A 143 0.82 -19.56 -12.54
C GLU A 143 1.06 -18.20 -13.22
N TYR A 144 0.82 -17.07 -12.55
CA TYR A 144 0.79 -15.75 -13.19
C TYR A 144 2.13 -15.33 -13.83
N THR A 145 3.25 -15.88 -13.35
CA THR A 145 4.59 -15.58 -13.85
C THR A 145 4.91 -16.25 -15.19
N ARG A 146 4.09 -17.19 -15.65
CA ARG A 146 4.29 -17.83 -16.96
C ARG A 146 4.19 -16.79 -18.08
N PRO A 147 5.05 -16.84 -19.13
CA PRO A 147 5.09 -15.81 -20.18
C PRO A 147 3.73 -15.50 -20.81
N GLU A 148 2.92 -16.53 -21.09
CA GLU A 148 1.57 -16.42 -21.66
C GLU A 148 0.55 -15.77 -20.71
N ASN A 149 0.71 -15.94 -19.39
CA ASN A 149 -0.14 -15.30 -18.39
C ASN A 149 0.33 -13.86 -18.15
N LEU A 150 1.63 -13.67 -17.96
CA LEU A 150 2.23 -12.37 -17.70
C LEU A 150 2.04 -11.41 -18.87
N GLY A 151 2.17 -11.89 -20.12
CA GLY A 151 1.91 -11.10 -21.32
C GLY A 151 0.49 -10.52 -21.36
N ARG A 152 -0.52 -11.35 -21.01
CA ARG A 152 -1.92 -10.91 -20.91
C ARG A 152 -2.14 -9.92 -19.77
N LEU A 153 -1.54 -10.17 -18.60
CA LEU A 153 -1.71 -9.33 -17.40
C LEU A 153 -1.04 -7.95 -17.49
N ARG A 154 -0.03 -7.78 -18.36
CA ARG A 154 0.60 -6.47 -18.59
C ARG A 154 -0.36 -5.45 -19.22
N GLN A 155 -1.36 -5.92 -19.98
CA GLN A 155 -2.39 -5.06 -20.56
C GLN A 155 -3.44 -4.72 -19.49
N ARG A 156 -3.18 -3.66 -18.69
CA ARG A 156 -4.09 -3.21 -17.63
C ARG A 156 -4.33 -1.70 -17.69
N SER A 157 -5.57 -1.30 -17.48
CA SER A 157 -5.95 0.11 -17.34
C SER A 157 -5.92 0.52 -15.87
N LEU A 158 -5.07 1.49 -15.53
CA LEU A 158 -4.96 2.03 -14.17
C LEU A 158 -5.73 3.36 -13.99
N GLY A 159 -6.26 3.93 -15.08
CA GLY A 159 -6.82 5.29 -15.07
C GLY A 159 -8.00 5.45 -14.14
N HIS A 160 -8.95 4.52 -14.18
CA HIS A 160 -10.15 4.57 -13.34
C HIS A 160 -9.81 4.44 -11.85
N LYS A 161 -8.97 3.46 -11.45
CA LYS A 161 -8.55 3.30 -10.05
C LYS A 161 -7.73 4.49 -9.55
N ARG A 162 -6.87 5.08 -10.40
CA ARG A 162 -6.13 6.31 -10.05
C ARG A 162 -7.06 7.50 -9.81
N SER A 163 -8.12 7.64 -10.63
CA SER A 163 -9.13 8.69 -10.46
C SER A 163 -9.93 8.51 -9.17
N LEU A 164 -10.38 7.27 -8.89
CA LEU A 164 -11.05 6.92 -7.63
C LEU A 164 -10.19 7.25 -6.41
N ALA A 165 -8.93 6.78 -6.39
CA ALA A 165 -8.02 7.02 -5.28
C ALA A 165 -7.80 8.51 -5.00
N LEU A 166 -7.76 9.38 -6.02
CA LEU A 166 -7.63 10.83 -5.82
C LEU A 166 -8.90 11.47 -5.28
N ARG A 167 -10.08 11.02 -5.73
CA ARG A 167 -11.37 11.51 -5.22
C ARG A 167 -11.58 11.10 -3.77
N GLU A 168 -11.36 9.83 -3.45
CA GLU A 168 -11.41 9.30 -2.09
C GLU A 168 -10.41 10.03 -1.17
N TYR A 169 -9.18 10.21 -1.63
CA TYR A 169 -8.17 10.95 -0.87
C TYR A 169 -8.63 12.38 -0.58
N ALA A 170 -9.08 13.14 -1.59
CA ALA A 170 -9.57 14.51 -1.39
C ALA A 170 -10.75 14.59 -0.40
N LEU A 171 -11.70 13.66 -0.48
CA LEU A 171 -12.81 13.57 0.47
C LEU A 171 -12.33 13.23 1.89
N GLY A 172 -11.33 12.36 2.03
CA GLY A 172 -10.70 12.06 3.32
C GLY A 172 -10.04 13.29 3.94
N LEU A 173 -9.35 14.11 3.14
CA LEU A 173 -8.75 15.37 3.60
C LEU A 173 -9.82 16.36 4.07
N GLU A 174 -10.87 16.54 3.26
CA GLU A 174 -12.01 17.40 3.60
C GLU A 174 -12.66 16.96 4.92
N ALA A 175 -12.86 15.65 5.13
CA ALA A 175 -13.40 15.13 6.38
C ALA A 175 -12.52 15.48 7.59
N LEU A 176 -11.19 15.37 7.46
CA LEU A 176 -10.23 15.70 8.52
C LEU A 176 -10.22 17.20 8.83
N ASP A 177 -10.31 18.05 7.81
CA ASP A 177 -10.35 19.50 7.98
C ASP A 177 -11.66 19.94 8.66
N ARG A 178 -12.80 19.34 8.30
CA ARG A 178 -14.10 19.56 8.97
C ARG A 178 -14.08 19.14 10.44
N VAL A 179 -13.46 17.99 10.76
CA VAL A 179 -13.26 17.54 12.15
C VAL A 179 -12.41 18.56 12.92
N ALA A 180 -11.29 18.99 12.34
CA ALA A 180 -10.39 19.95 12.98
C ALA A 180 -11.04 21.32 13.22
N ALA A 181 -11.93 21.75 12.32
CA ALA A 181 -12.70 22.99 12.44
C ALA A 181 -13.88 22.90 13.42
N GLY A 182 -14.18 21.71 13.96
CA GLY A 182 -15.34 21.51 14.84
C GLY A 182 -16.68 21.64 14.11
N GLU A 183 -16.73 21.32 12.81
CA GLU A 183 -17.98 21.35 12.07
C GLU A 183 -19.00 20.32 12.61
N PRO A 184 -20.31 20.56 12.42
CA PRO A 184 -21.33 19.58 12.78
C PRO A 184 -21.07 18.20 12.15
N VAL A 185 -21.35 17.13 12.90
CA VAL A 185 -21.05 15.75 12.50
C VAL A 185 -21.60 15.37 11.12
N TRP A 186 -22.76 15.91 10.72
CA TRP A 186 -23.36 15.63 9.41
C TRP A 186 -22.54 16.17 8.24
N ARG A 187 -21.80 17.28 8.43
CA ARG A 187 -20.82 17.79 7.46
C ARG A 187 -19.62 16.87 7.36
N VAL A 188 -19.10 16.38 8.48
CA VAL A 188 -18.01 15.39 8.45
C VAL A 188 -18.47 14.12 7.73
N HIS A 189 -19.64 13.60 8.10
CA HIS A 189 -20.22 12.38 7.55
C HIS A 189 -20.54 12.48 6.05
N GLU A 190 -20.90 13.66 5.53
CA GLU A 190 -21.08 13.88 4.10
C GLU A 190 -19.84 13.43 3.31
N ALA A 191 -18.65 13.86 3.71
CA ALA A 191 -17.39 13.49 3.06
C ALA A 191 -17.02 12.02 3.30
N VAL A 192 -17.20 11.52 4.53
CA VAL A 192 -16.92 10.12 4.89
C VAL A 192 -17.81 9.15 4.11
N PHE A 193 -19.11 9.42 4.01
CA PHE A 193 -20.03 8.56 3.26
C PHE A 193 -19.86 8.67 1.75
N ALA A 194 -19.36 9.80 1.25
CA ALA A 194 -18.96 9.90 -0.15
C ALA A 194 -17.78 8.95 -0.46
N VAL A 195 -16.79 8.81 0.43
CA VAL A 195 -15.72 7.79 0.26
C VAL A 195 -16.31 6.38 0.20
N LEU A 196 -17.22 6.04 1.12
CA LEU A 196 -17.88 4.74 1.13
C LEU A 196 -18.67 4.47 -0.16
N ALA A 197 -19.35 5.49 -0.70
CA ALA A 197 -20.07 5.39 -1.96
C ALA A 197 -19.13 5.16 -3.15
N LEU A 198 -17.96 5.81 -3.17
CA LEU A 198 -16.96 5.63 -4.23
C LEU A 198 -16.34 4.23 -4.22
N GLU A 199 -16.11 3.64 -3.05
CA GLU A 199 -15.60 2.26 -2.93
C GLU A 199 -16.60 1.20 -3.45
N SER A 200 -17.85 1.59 -3.69
CA SER A 200 -18.84 0.73 -4.35
C SER A 200 -18.78 0.78 -5.88
N GLU A 201 -17.99 1.69 -6.48
CA GLU A 201 -17.75 1.70 -7.93
C GLU A 201 -16.95 0.45 -8.35
N PRO A 202 -17.38 -0.31 -9.38
CA PRO A 202 -16.71 -1.54 -9.76
C PRO A 202 -15.32 -1.26 -10.35
N VAL A 203 -14.29 -1.81 -9.71
CA VAL A 203 -12.89 -1.76 -10.17
C VAL A 203 -12.31 -3.15 -10.25
N ASP A 204 -11.24 -3.33 -11.03
CA ASP A 204 -10.48 -4.59 -11.02
C ASP A 204 -9.94 -4.85 -9.61
N PRO A 205 -10.37 -5.93 -8.91
CA PRO A 205 -10.03 -6.19 -7.51
C PRO A 205 -8.54 -6.53 -7.32
N ARG A 206 -7.79 -6.72 -8.41
CA ARG A 206 -6.36 -7.05 -8.37
C ARG A 206 -5.48 -5.79 -8.28
N LEU A 207 -6.04 -4.60 -8.48
CA LEU A 207 -5.32 -3.33 -8.58
C LEU A 207 -5.09 -2.62 -7.24
#